data_AF-L9VYG9-F1
#
_entry.id   AF-L9VYG9-F1
#
_cell.length_a   1.000
_cell.length_b   1.000
_cell.length_c   1.000
_cell.angle_alpha   90.00
_cell.angle_beta   90.00
_cell.angle_gamma   90.00
#
_symmetry.space_group_name_H-M   'P 1'
#
loop_
_entity.id
_entity.type
_entity.pdbx_description
1 polymer ?
#
loop_
_entity_poly.entity_id
_entity_poly.type
_entity_poly.pdbx_seq_one_letter_code
_entity_poly.pdbx_strand_id
1 'polypeptide(L)'
;MSTNPTAIGALEDESECETRRLAFAGDPGVGKTTIAALVASRLAERTRVQITGEATRLVKDRETSTDDALGVEWTVEDCPPGVEAVGERTEHLDVVFVVTTPEKLESATKYERRVSKHDIECFLVVNRFHEAAKERLRTFDGPELAEYFYTDEDISTAIAGGRVPVLPEWTVESILIEALQPDRQRAERALEALECDERSIVNVEVEERGDAETLVDSFGTAGYIAAYFQCNCRCHDGHVLARR
;
A
#
# COMPACT_ATOMS: atom_id res chain seq x y z
N MET A 1 54.75 7.53 27.55
CA MET A 1 54.27 7.36 26.16
C MET A 1 53.86 5.92 25.98
N SER A 2 52.56 5.64 25.90
CA SER A 2 52.00 4.53 25.14
C SER A 2 50.48 4.74 25.13
N THR A 3 50.02 5.44 24.11
CA THR A 3 48.60 5.62 23.80
C THR A 3 48.14 4.41 22.99
N ASN A 4 47.24 3.60 23.54
CA ASN A 4 46.47 2.66 22.75
C ASN A 4 45.39 3.45 21.99
N PRO A 5 45.31 3.35 20.64
CA PRO A 5 44.20 3.93 19.92
C PRO A 5 42.95 3.06 20.10
N THR A 6 41.91 3.75 20.56
CA THR A 6 40.49 3.41 20.59
C THR A 6 40.06 2.57 19.39
N ALA A 7 39.45 1.42 19.67
CA ALA A 7 38.66 0.67 18.71
C ALA A 7 37.51 1.57 18.25
N ILE A 8 37.51 1.88 16.95
CA ILE A 8 36.43 2.56 16.26
C ILE A 8 35.20 1.68 16.41
N GLY A 9 34.22 2.16 17.19
CA GLY A 9 32.89 1.59 17.20
C GLY A 9 32.35 1.66 15.78
N ALA A 10 32.05 0.50 15.22
CA ALA A 10 31.15 0.44 14.09
C ALA A 10 29.86 1.12 14.55
N LEU A 11 29.58 2.29 13.96
CA LEU A 11 28.22 2.81 13.91
C LEU A 11 27.50 1.84 12.97
N GLU A 12 26.98 0.76 13.55
CA GLU A 12 25.83 0.07 12.99
C GLU A 12 24.69 1.08 13.09
N ASP A 13 24.59 1.92 12.08
CA ASP A 13 23.35 2.61 11.76
C ASP A 13 22.43 1.52 11.19
N GLU A 14 21.94 0.65 12.08
CA GLU A 14 20.76 -0.15 11.82
C GLU A 14 19.63 0.87 11.67
N SER A 15 19.48 1.43 10.46
CA SER A 15 18.24 2.07 10.05
C SER A 15 17.15 1.05 10.34
N GLU A 16 16.39 1.26 11.42
CA GLU A 16 15.30 0.37 11.81
C GLU A 16 14.40 0.24 10.58
N CYS A 17 14.41 -0.95 9.97
CA CYS A 17 13.59 -1.21 8.80
C CYS A 17 12.14 -1.23 9.28
N GLU A 18 11.43 -0.14 8.99
CA GLU A 18 10.04 0.02 9.37
C GLU A 18 9.21 -1.02 8.62
N THR A 19 8.55 -1.92 9.37
CA THR A 19 7.67 -2.93 8.80
C THR A 19 6.22 -2.45 8.87
N ARG A 20 5.58 -2.31 7.71
CA ARG A 20 4.15 -1.98 7.58
C ARG A 20 3.31 -3.23 7.32
N ARG A 21 2.16 -3.32 7.98
CA ARG A 21 1.29 -4.50 8.01
C ARG A 21 -0.09 -4.17 7.42
N LEU A 22 -0.33 -4.76 6.25
CA LEU A 22 -1.53 -4.61 5.43
C LEU A 22 -2.43 -5.83 5.60
N ALA A 23 -3.73 -5.63 5.75
CA ALA A 23 -4.70 -6.73 5.66
C ALA A 23 -5.70 -6.52 4.52
N PHE A 24 -5.97 -7.59 3.78
CA PHE A 24 -7.06 -7.66 2.80
C PHE A 24 -8.23 -8.43 3.40
N ALA A 25 -9.32 -7.72 3.68
CA ALA A 25 -10.51 -8.23 4.34
C ALA A 25 -11.75 -8.16 3.44
N GLY A 26 -12.84 -8.84 3.81
CA GLY A 26 -14.05 -8.86 2.99
C GLY A 26 -14.75 -10.21 2.89
N ASP A 27 -15.93 -10.17 2.29
CA ASP A 27 -16.84 -11.32 2.23
C ASP A 27 -16.29 -12.49 1.38
N PRO A 28 -16.86 -13.71 1.51
CA PRO A 28 -16.51 -14.81 0.63
C PRO A 28 -16.73 -14.45 -0.85
N GLY A 29 -15.77 -14.82 -1.71
CA GLY A 29 -15.88 -14.74 -3.17
C GLY A 29 -15.71 -13.34 -3.80
N VAL A 30 -15.33 -12.32 -3.02
CA VAL A 30 -15.09 -10.94 -3.51
C VAL A 30 -13.71 -10.76 -4.17
N GLY A 31 -12.82 -11.74 -4.06
CA GLY A 31 -11.49 -11.71 -4.68
C GLY A 31 -10.36 -11.14 -3.83
N LYS A 32 -10.48 -11.20 -2.49
CA LYS A 32 -9.42 -10.81 -1.54
C LYS A 32 -8.04 -11.36 -1.91
N THR A 33 -7.94 -12.67 -2.02
CA THR A 33 -6.70 -13.39 -2.37
C THR A 33 -6.10 -12.91 -3.69
N THR A 34 -6.94 -12.55 -4.67
CA THR A 34 -6.49 -12.00 -5.95
C THR A 34 -5.84 -10.63 -5.75
N ILE A 35 -6.52 -9.71 -5.03
CA ILE A 35 -5.98 -8.37 -4.77
C ILE A 35 -4.73 -8.44 -3.88
N ALA A 36 -4.76 -9.25 -2.82
CA ALA A 36 -3.61 -9.46 -1.93
C ALA A 36 -2.39 -9.97 -2.71
N ALA A 37 -2.57 -10.93 -3.62
CA ALA A 37 -1.50 -11.44 -4.46
C ALA A 37 -0.97 -10.39 -5.45
N LEU A 38 -1.85 -9.56 -6.04
CA LEU A 38 -1.44 -8.47 -6.94
C LEU A 38 -0.58 -7.44 -6.21
N VAL A 39 -1.05 -6.97 -5.05
CA VAL A 39 -0.35 -5.98 -4.23
C VAL A 39 0.97 -6.55 -3.72
N ALA A 40 0.97 -7.77 -3.18
CA ALA A 40 2.19 -8.41 -2.70
C ALA A 40 3.20 -8.65 -3.83
N SER A 41 2.76 -9.05 -5.02
CA SER A 41 3.66 -9.20 -6.17
C SER A 41 4.30 -7.87 -6.56
N ARG A 42 3.55 -6.76 -6.51
CA ARG A 42 4.09 -5.43 -6.80
C ARG A 42 5.06 -4.94 -5.73
N LEU A 43 4.74 -5.15 -4.46
CA LEU A 43 5.65 -4.87 -3.35
C LEU A 43 6.96 -5.63 -3.49
N ALA A 44 6.89 -6.91 -3.88
CA ALA A 44 8.05 -7.78 -4.11
C ALA A 44 8.94 -7.34 -5.29
N GLU A 45 8.52 -6.38 -6.11
CA GLU A 45 9.36 -5.76 -7.14
C GLU A 45 10.22 -4.63 -6.58
N ARG A 46 9.87 -4.07 -5.41
CA ARG A 46 10.52 -2.87 -4.87
C ARG A 46 11.11 -3.03 -3.48
N THR A 47 10.65 -3.99 -2.70
CA THR A 47 11.05 -4.18 -1.31
C THR A 47 10.77 -5.62 -0.85
N ARG A 48 11.23 -5.96 0.34
CA ARG A 48 10.95 -7.24 0.98
C ARG A 48 9.49 -7.27 1.45
N VAL A 49 8.81 -8.37 1.13
CA VAL A 49 7.43 -8.62 1.52
C VAL A 49 7.28 -10.02 2.10
N GLN A 50 6.56 -10.11 3.21
CA GLN A 50 6.07 -11.35 3.82
C GLN A 50 4.58 -11.47 3.54
N ILE A 51 4.13 -12.67 3.17
CA ILE A 51 2.72 -12.89 2.79
C ILE A 51 2.14 -13.98 3.68
N THR A 52 0.90 -13.77 4.15
CA THR A 52 0.16 -14.78 4.91
C THR A 52 -1.21 -15.05 4.28
N GLY A 53 -1.83 -16.17 4.65
CA GLY A 53 -3.13 -16.57 4.10
C GLY A 53 -3.07 -17.27 2.75
N GLU A 54 -4.17 -17.26 2.00
CA GLU A 54 -4.28 -18.02 0.75
C GLU A 54 -3.43 -17.45 -0.39
N ALA A 55 -3.08 -16.16 -0.34
CA ALA A 55 -2.23 -15.48 -1.32
C ALA A 55 -0.82 -16.08 -1.45
N THR A 56 -0.31 -16.75 -0.41
CA THR A 56 0.98 -17.49 -0.41
C THR A 56 1.05 -18.59 -1.47
N ARG A 57 -0.09 -19.05 -1.98
CA ARG A 57 -0.16 -20.03 -3.07
C ARG A 57 0.21 -19.42 -4.43
N LEU A 58 0.10 -18.10 -4.58
CA LEU A 58 0.29 -17.38 -5.83
C LEU A 58 1.61 -16.60 -5.87
N VAL A 59 2.01 -16.03 -4.73
CA VAL A 59 3.25 -15.26 -4.59
C VAL A 59 4.12 -15.96 -3.55
N LYS A 60 5.39 -16.17 -3.87
CA LYS A 60 6.39 -16.65 -2.91
C LYS A 60 7.08 -15.47 -2.27
N ASP A 61 7.43 -15.61 -1.00
CA ASP A 61 8.25 -14.64 -0.29
C ASP A 61 9.55 -14.39 -1.07
N ARG A 62 9.93 -13.12 -1.18
CA ARG A 62 11.15 -12.69 -1.89
C ARG A 62 12.11 -12.09 -0.88
N GLU A 63 13.28 -12.71 -0.77
CA GLU A 63 14.34 -12.27 0.16
C GLU A 63 15.22 -11.14 -0.40
N THR A 64 15.25 -10.98 -1.73
CA THR A 64 16.12 -10.02 -2.41
C THR A 64 15.33 -8.79 -2.89
N SER A 65 15.59 -7.63 -2.28
CA SER A 65 15.11 -6.33 -2.74
C SER A 65 16.14 -5.66 -3.65
N THR A 66 15.65 -4.92 -4.65
CA THR A 66 16.31 -3.69 -5.10
C THR A 66 15.81 -2.62 -4.15
N ASP A 67 16.68 -1.92 -3.42
CA ASP A 67 16.30 -0.97 -2.36
C ASP A 67 15.80 0.37 -2.96
N ASP A 68 14.72 0.28 -3.74
CA ASP A 68 14.16 1.40 -4.51
C ASP A 68 12.78 1.85 -3.95
N ALA A 69 12.29 1.29 -2.84
CA ALA A 69 11.00 1.64 -2.22
C ALA A 69 11.09 2.03 -0.75
N LEU A 70 11.58 3.25 -0.51
CA LEU A 70 11.55 3.96 0.78
C LEU A 70 12.19 3.19 1.97
N GLY A 71 12.84 2.04 1.76
CA GLY A 71 13.35 1.18 2.82
C GLY A 71 12.28 0.61 3.76
N VAL A 72 11.02 0.48 3.31
CA VAL A 72 9.89 -0.04 4.11
C VAL A 72 9.67 -1.52 3.80
N GLU A 73 9.68 -2.35 4.83
CA GLU A 73 9.30 -3.77 4.75
C GLU A 73 7.79 -3.95 4.87
N TRP A 74 7.26 -5.00 4.24
CA TRP A 74 5.81 -5.22 4.22
C TRP A 74 5.41 -6.60 4.72
N THR A 75 4.33 -6.64 5.47
CA THR A 75 3.55 -7.85 5.72
C THR A 75 2.19 -7.69 5.06
N VAL A 76 1.85 -8.60 4.15
CA VAL A 76 0.54 -8.66 3.48
C VAL A 76 -0.26 -9.84 4.03
N GLU A 77 -1.38 -9.56 4.70
CA GLU A 77 -2.29 -10.56 5.24
C GLU A 77 -3.52 -10.74 4.35
N ASP A 78 -3.66 -11.92 3.72
CA ASP A 78 -4.90 -12.34 3.08
C ASP A 78 -5.83 -12.97 4.12
N CYS A 79 -6.73 -12.16 4.67
CA CYS A 79 -7.58 -12.58 5.78
C CYS A 79 -8.62 -13.65 5.34
N PRO A 80 -8.93 -14.61 6.22
CA PRO A 80 -10.10 -15.46 6.05
C PRO A 80 -11.38 -14.64 5.81
N PRO A 81 -12.38 -15.18 5.12
CA PRO A 81 -13.63 -14.45 4.89
C PRO A 81 -14.38 -14.09 6.18
N GLY A 82 -14.92 -12.87 6.23
CA GLY A 82 -15.80 -12.41 7.32
C GLY A 82 -15.16 -11.37 8.24
N VAL A 83 -16.01 -10.60 8.92
CA VAL A 83 -15.61 -9.47 9.79
C VAL A 83 -14.75 -9.92 10.98
N GLU A 84 -15.02 -11.09 11.54
CA GLU A 84 -14.29 -11.58 12.72
C GLU A 84 -12.80 -11.81 12.42
N ALA A 85 -12.46 -12.19 11.19
CA ALA A 85 -11.07 -12.41 10.80
C ALA A 85 -10.21 -11.15 10.97
N VAL A 86 -10.75 -9.97 10.66
CA VAL A 86 -10.01 -8.72 10.92
C VAL A 86 -9.90 -8.44 12.41
N GLY A 87 -10.98 -8.72 13.13
CA GLY A 87 -11.09 -8.45 14.55
C GLY A 87 -10.06 -9.16 15.44
N GLU A 88 -9.57 -10.33 15.01
CA GLU A 88 -8.54 -11.12 15.70
C GLU A 88 -7.11 -10.57 15.50
N ARG A 89 -6.91 -9.65 14.56
CA ARG A 89 -5.59 -9.20 14.08
C ARG A 89 -5.33 -7.71 14.35
N THR A 90 -6.29 -7.00 14.95
CA THR A 90 -6.28 -5.53 15.07
C THR A 90 -5.11 -4.96 15.87
N GLU A 91 -4.45 -5.72 16.73
CA GLU A 91 -3.29 -5.23 17.51
C GLU A 91 -1.99 -5.14 16.68
N HIS A 92 -2.01 -5.61 15.43
CA HIS A 92 -0.83 -5.76 14.58
C HIS A 92 -1.05 -5.27 13.15
N LEU A 93 -2.09 -4.48 12.88
CA LEU A 93 -2.36 -3.98 11.54
C LEU A 93 -2.25 -2.47 11.53
N ASP A 94 -1.56 -1.93 10.54
CA ASP A 94 -1.50 -0.48 10.31
C ASP A 94 -2.70 -0.05 9.46
N VAL A 95 -3.08 -0.88 8.47
CA VAL A 95 -4.15 -0.56 7.53
C VAL A 95 -4.90 -1.82 7.08
N VAL A 96 -6.20 -1.66 6.86
CA VAL A 96 -7.10 -2.69 6.34
C VAL A 96 -7.74 -2.22 5.04
N PHE A 97 -7.51 -2.98 3.97
CA PHE A 97 -8.22 -2.85 2.71
C PHE A 97 -9.41 -3.81 2.67
N VAL A 98 -10.61 -3.25 2.73
CA VAL A 98 -11.86 -4.00 2.63
C VAL A 98 -12.19 -4.22 1.15
N VAL A 99 -11.93 -5.43 0.66
CA VAL A 99 -12.26 -5.86 -0.70
C VAL A 99 -13.74 -6.24 -0.78
N THR A 100 -14.43 -5.67 -1.75
CA THR A 100 -15.84 -5.96 -2.03
C THR A 100 -16.10 -6.07 -3.53
N THR A 101 -17.35 -6.33 -3.91
CA THR A 101 -17.83 -6.12 -5.28
C THR A 101 -18.94 -5.08 -5.26
N PRO A 102 -19.28 -4.45 -6.40
CA PRO A 102 -20.39 -3.50 -6.46
C PRO A 102 -21.66 -4.00 -5.79
N GLU A 103 -22.00 -5.27 -5.95
CA GLU A 103 -23.21 -5.89 -5.41
C GLU A 103 -23.19 -5.96 -3.88
N LYS A 104 -22.00 -6.13 -3.28
CA LYS A 104 -21.79 -6.33 -1.84
C LYS A 104 -21.24 -5.10 -1.12
N LEU A 105 -21.26 -3.93 -1.74
CA LEU A 105 -20.68 -2.69 -1.21
C LEU A 105 -21.06 -2.39 0.26
N GLU A 106 -22.34 -2.54 0.60
CA GLU A 106 -22.88 -2.31 1.94
C GLU A 106 -22.23 -3.17 3.05
N SER A 107 -21.68 -4.34 2.69
CA SER A 107 -20.98 -5.20 3.64
C SER A 107 -19.71 -4.53 4.20
N ALA A 108 -19.08 -3.64 3.45
CA ALA A 108 -17.83 -2.98 3.83
C ALA A 108 -17.97 -2.16 5.12
N THR A 109 -19.13 -1.53 5.33
CA THR A 109 -19.44 -0.76 6.55
C THR A 109 -19.35 -1.59 7.83
N LYS A 110 -19.53 -2.92 7.75
CA LYS A 110 -19.37 -3.80 8.92
C LYS A 110 -17.91 -3.99 9.30
N TYR A 111 -17.02 -4.04 8.32
CA TYR A 111 -15.58 -4.12 8.53
C TYR A 111 -15.07 -2.80 9.10
N GLU A 112 -15.47 -1.67 8.50
CA GLU A 112 -15.17 -0.32 8.98
C GLU A 112 -15.51 -0.14 10.47
N ARG A 113 -16.75 -0.46 10.86
CA ARG A 113 -17.18 -0.38 12.27
C ARG A 113 -16.39 -1.29 13.21
N ARG A 114 -15.79 -2.37 12.69
CA ARG A 114 -14.99 -3.29 13.49
C ARG A 114 -13.58 -2.78 13.70
N VAL A 115 -13.00 -2.13 12.68
CA VAL A 115 -11.64 -1.58 12.72
C VAL A 115 -11.59 -0.20 13.35
N SER A 116 -12.63 0.64 13.22
CA SER A 116 -12.69 1.99 13.81
C SER A 116 -12.66 2.04 15.35
N LYS A 117 -12.73 0.88 15.99
CA LYS A 117 -12.49 0.71 17.43
C LYS A 117 -11.01 0.65 17.79
N HIS A 118 -10.15 0.64 16.79
CA HIS A 118 -8.71 0.50 16.84
C HIS A 118 -8.11 1.63 15.99
N ASP A 119 -6.86 1.98 16.24
CA ASP A 119 -6.13 3.02 15.51
C ASP A 119 -5.59 2.45 14.19
N ILE A 120 -6.52 1.99 13.33
CA ILE A 120 -6.22 1.29 12.07
C ILE A 120 -6.91 2.01 10.93
N GLU A 121 -6.15 2.38 9.91
CA GLU A 121 -6.70 2.98 8.70
C GLU A 121 -7.54 1.96 7.92
N CYS A 122 -8.65 2.42 7.35
CA CYS A 122 -9.60 1.55 6.67
C CYS A 122 -9.96 2.11 5.30
N PHE A 123 -9.61 1.37 4.25
CA PHE A 123 -9.90 1.75 2.87
C PHE A 123 -10.73 0.69 2.17
N LEU A 124 -11.43 1.11 1.12
CA LEU A 124 -12.28 0.28 0.29
C LEU A 124 -11.55 -0.08 -1.01
N VAL A 125 -11.60 -1.36 -1.38
CA VAL A 125 -11.21 -1.84 -2.71
C VAL A 125 -12.41 -2.49 -3.39
N VAL A 126 -12.81 -2.00 -4.55
CA VAL A 126 -13.97 -2.53 -5.28
C VAL A 126 -13.51 -3.40 -6.44
N ASN A 127 -13.61 -4.71 -6.29
CA ASN A 127 -13.27 -5.67 -7.33
C ASN A 127 -14.46 -5.95 -8.25
N ARG A 128 -14.17 -6.38 -9.50
CA ARG A 128 -15.17 -6.65 -10.54
C ARG A 128 -16.07 -5.45 -10.82
N PHE A 129 -15.49 -4.27 -10.76
CA PHE A 129 -16.16 -3.02 -11.05
C PHE A 129 -16.66 -2.97 -12.50
N HIS A 130 -17.79 -2.30 -12.68
CA HIS A 130 -18.40 -2.01 -13.97
C HIS A 130 -19.00 -0.61 -13.93
N GLU A 131 -19.04 0.09 -15.07
CA GLU A 131 -19.47 1.50 -15.12
C GLU A 131 -20.91 1.71 -14.61
N ALA A 132 -21.78 0.71 -14.72
CA ALA A 132 -23.14 0.80 -14.21
C ALA A 132 -23.20 0.91 -12.67
N ALA A 133 -22.14 0.51 -11.96
CA ALA A 133 -22.01 0.65 -10.51
C ALA A 133 -21.49 2.02 -10.06
N LYS A 134 -21.07 2.89 -10.98
CA LYS A 134 -20.39 4.15 -10.65
C LYS A 134 -21.22 5.06 -9.74
N GLU A 135 -22.52 5.22 -10.04
CA GLU A 135 -23.38 6.06 -9.20
C GLU A 135 -23.57 5.46 -7.80
N ARG A 136 -23.70 4.14 -7.71
CA ARG A 136 -23.81 3.44 -6.42
C ARG A 136 -22.56 3.66 -5.57
N LEU A 137 -21.38 3.55 -6.17
CA LEU A 137 -20.10 3.81 -5.49
C LEU A 137 -19.98 5.28 -5.07
N ARG A 138 -20.42 6.22 -5.91
CA ARG A 138 -20.40 7.65 -5.60
C ARG A 138 -21.28 8.03 -4.41
N THR A 139 -22.42 7.38 -4.25
CA THR A 139 -23.36 7.66 -3.16
C THR A 139 -23.13 6.79 -1.92
N PHE A 140 -22.11 5.94 -1.94
CA PHE A 140 -21.84 5.02 -0.84
C PHE A 140 -21.25 5.75 0.36
N ASP A 141 -21.84 5.52 1.52
CA ASP A 141 -21.41 6.06 2.81
C ASP A 141 -20.68 4.95 3.58
N GLY A 142 -19.36 4.90 3.43
CA GLY A 142 -18.49 3.87 4.01
C GLY A 142 -17.00 4.25 3.85
N PRO A 143 -16.07 3.27 3.94
CA PRO A 143 -14.64 3.57 3.88
C PRO A 143 -14.24 4.29 2.60
N GLU A 144 -13.21 5.11 2.70
CA GLU A 144 -12.64 5.83 1.57
C GLU A 144 -12.15 4.86 0.49
N LEU A 145 -12.47 5.15 -0.77
CA LEU A 145 -12.10 4.32 -1.91
C LEU A 145 -10.61 4.47 -2.21
N ALA A 146 -9.84 3.40 -2.00
CA ALA A 146 -8.44 3.34 -2.43
C ALA A 146 -8.31 2.96 -3.91
N GLU A 147 -9.07 1.95 -4.37
CA GLU A 147 -8.94 1.46 -5.75
C GLU A 147 -10.16 0.65 -6.21
N TYR A 148 -10.37 0.58 -7.52
CA TYR A 148 -11.31 -0.36 -8.12
C TYR A 148 -10.73 -1.12 -9.31
N PHE A 149 -11.04 -2.41 -9.37
CA PHE A 149 -10.56 -3.32 -10.40
C PHE A 149 -11.72 -3.70 -11.30
N TYR A 150 -11.61 -3.44 -12.60
CA TYR A 150 -12.64 -3.86 -13.56
C TYR A 150 -12.73 -5.39 -13.64
N THR A 151 -13.89 -5.87 -14.07
CA THR A 151 -14.02 -7.28 -14.46
C THR A 151 -13.10 -7.55 -15.65
N ASP A 152 -12.19 -8.50 -15.48
CA ASP A 152 -11.19 -8.86 -16.49
C ASP A 152 -11.05 -10.39 -16.59
N GLU A 153 -11.18 -10.90 -17.82
CA GLU A 153 -11.02 -12.32 -18.13
C GLU A 153 -9.58 -12.80 -17.95
N ASP A 154 -8.60 -11.93 -18.14
CA ASP A 154 -7.18 -12.24 -17.94
C ASP A 154 -6.87 -12.43 -16.46
N ILE A 155 -7.47 -11.62 -15.58
CA ILE A 155 -7.40 -11.82 -14.12
C ILE A 155 -7.95 -13.20 -13.77
N SER A 156 -9.14 -13.52 -14.28
CA SER A 156 -9.81 -14.80 -13.99
C SER A 156 -9.00 -15.99 -14.50
N THR A 157 -8.43 -15.88 -15.70
CA THR A 157 -7.60 -16.91 -16.35
C THR A 157 -6.27 -17.13 -15.61
N ALA A 158 -5.60 -16.05 -15.20
CA ALA A 158 -4.35 -16.14 -14.46
C ALA A 158 -4.55 -16.84 -13.10
N ILE A 159 -5.58 -16.44 -12.36
CA ILE A 159 -5.91 -17.03 -11.05
C ILE A 159 -6.30 -18.51 -11.20
N ALA A 160 -7.12 -18.86 -12.19
CA ALA A 160 -7.44 -20.26 -12.49
C ALA A 160 -6.19 -21.09 -12.84
N GLY A 161 -5.19 -20.46 -13.45
CA GLY A 161 -3.88 -21.05 -13.73
C GLY A 161 -2.89 -21.01 -12.56
N GLY A 162 -3.27 -20.56 -11.37
CA GLY A 162 -2.40 -20.46 -10.20
C GLY A 162 -1.27 -19.44 -10.33
N ARG A 163 -1.49 -18.38 -11.12
CA ARG A 163 -0.53 -17.30 -11.35
C ARG A 163 -1.10 -15.95 -10.93
N VAL A 164 -0.22 -15.04 -10.54
CA VAL A 164 -0.58 -13.64 -10.35
C VAL A 164 -0.96 -13.04 -11.70
N PRO A 165 -2.11 -12.36 -11.84
CA PRO A 165 -2.45 -11.63 -13.05
C PRO A 165 -1.41 -10.54 -13.35
N VAL A 166 -1.13 -10.33 -14.63
CA VAL A 166 -0.35 -9.17 -15.07
C VAL A 166 -1.35 -8.07 -15.39
N LEU A 167 -1.33 -7.00 -14.61
CA LEU A 167 -2.10 -5.79 -14.88
C LEU A 167 -1.18 -4.75 -15.53
N PRO A 168 -1.74 -3.78 -16.28
CA PRO A 168 -1.01 -2.57 -16.61
C PRO A 168 -0.44 -1.93 -15.33
N GLU A 169 0.70 -1.25 -15.42
CA GLU A 169 1.50 -0.75 -14.29
C GLU A 169 0.74 0.16 -13.28
N TRP A 170 -0.51 0.51 -13.56
CA TRP A 170 -1.32 1.52 -12.87
C TRP A 170 -2.17 0.99 -11.70
N THR A 171 -2.53 -0.30 -11.66
CA THR A 171 -3.74 -0.71 -10.91
C THR A 171 -3.55 -0.97 -9.42
N VAL A 172 -2.34 -0.92 -8.87
CA VAL A 172 -2.09 -1.26 -7.45
C VAL A 172 -1.34 -0.18 -6.67
N GLU A 173 -0.82 0.83 -7.37
CA GLU A 173 -0.01 1.90 -6.78
C GLU A 173 -0.83 2.75 -5.80
N SER A 174 -2.11 3.00 -6.09
CA SER A 174 -3.02 3.72 -5.20
C SER A 174 -3.11 3.05 -3.83
N ILE A 175 -3.20 1.71 -3.78
CA ILE A 175 -3.21 0.94 -2.53
C ILE A 175 -1.92 1.17 -1.73
N LEU A 176 -0.77 1.26 -2.41
CA LEU A 176 0.51 1.50 -1.76
C LEU A 176 0.63 2.93 -1.21
N ILE A 177 0.14 3.90 -1.98
CA ILE A 177 0.10 5.31 -1.58
C ILE A 177 -0.74 5.45 -0.30
N GLU A 178 -1.97 4.93 -0.30
CA GLU A 178 -2.86 5.01 0.87
C GLU A 178 -2.30 4.27 2.08
N ALA A 179 -1.62 3.14 1.87
CA ALA A 179 -0.99 2.39 2.97
C ALA A 179 0.24 3.08 3.59
N LEU A 180 0.97 3.88 2.80
CA LEU A 180 2.21 4.52 3.24
C LEU A 180 1.93 5.87 3.90
N GLN A 181 1.11 6.69 3.23
CA GLN A 181 0.76 8.03 3.69
C GLN A 181 -0.46 8.54 2.91
N PRO A 182 -1.68 8.39 3.45
CA PRO A 182 -2.88 8.85 2.75
C PRO A 182 -3.01 10.37 2.71
N ASP A 183 -2.44 11.08 3.68
CA ASP A 183 -2.52 12.55 3.73
C ASP A 183 -1.59 13.21 2.71
N ARG A 184 -2.21 13.79 1.69
CA ARG A 184 -1.51 14.56 0.64
C ARG A 184 -1.13 15.94 1.14
N GLN A 185 0.08 16.35 0.80
CA GLN A 185 0.63 17.67 1.14
C GLN A 185 1.14 18.38 -0.12
N ARG A 186 1.21 19.71 -0.03
CA ARG A 186 1.95 20.50 -1.03
C ARG A 186 3.45 20.26 -0.87
N ALA A 187 4.18 20.31 -1.97
CA ALA A 187 5.62 20.05 -2.00
C ALA A 187 6.40 20.87 -0.96
N GLU A 188 6.08 22.16 -0.79
CA GLU A 188 6.78 23.03 0.15
C GLU A 188 6.57 22.60 1.61
N ARG A 189 5.36 22.11 1.93
CA ARG A 189 5.02 21.64 3.28
C ARG A 189 5.55 20.26 3.57
N ALA A 190 5.65 19.41 2.55
CA ALA A 190 6.14 18.05 2.68
C ALA A 190 7.61 18.02 3.14
N LEU A 191 8.46 18.90 2.60
CA LEU A 191 9.85 18.99 3.04
C LEU A 191 9.95 19.51 4.49
N GLU A 192 9.24 20.60 4.81
CA GLU A 192 9.19 21.15 6.17
C GLU A 192 8.69 20.11 7.19
N ALA A 193 7.69 19.30 6.83
CA ALA A 193 7.14 18.27 7.71
C ALA A 193 8.14 17.14 8.02
N LEU A 194 9.03 16.79 7.08
CA LEU A 194 10.14 15.87 7.32
C LEU A 194 11.23 16.52 8.18
N GLU A 195 11.60 17.77 7.89
CA GLU A 195 12.65 18.50 8.61
C GLU A 195 12.29 18.76 10.09
N CYS A 196 11.02 19.01 10.37
CA CYS A 196 10.51 19.30 11.71
C CYS A 196 10.10 18.05 12.51
N ASP A 197 10.35 16.83 12.00
CA ASP A 197 9.89 15.57 12.58
C ASP A 197 8.36 15.50 12.80
N GLU A 198 7.58 16.26 12.02
CA GLU A 198 6.12 16.22 12.11
C GLU A 198 5.58 14.92 11.48
N ARG A 199 6.28 14.38 10.47
CA ARG A 199 5.96 13.10 9.83
C ARG A 199 7.22 12.34 9.44
N SER A 200 7.13 11.01 9.48
CA SER A 200 8.20 10.12 8.99
C SER A 200 8.12 9.85 7.49
N ILE A 201 6.91 9.92 6.90
CA ILE A 201 6.64 9.75 5.48
C ILE A 201 5.69 10.86 5.03
N VAL A 202 5.96 11.46 3.87
CA VAL A 202 5.11 12.48 3.23
C VAL A 202 4.67 12.02 1.85
N ASN A 203 3.51 12.50 1.41
CA ASN A 203 2.92 12.19 0.11
C ASN A 203 2.60 13.51 -0.62
N VAL A 204 3.18 13.69 -1.81
CA VAL A 204 2.94 14.86 -2.67
C VAL A 204 2.34 14.41 -3.98
N GLU A 205 1.16 14.94 -4.29
CA GLU A 205 0.51 14.74 -5.59
C GLU A 205 1.25 15.53 -6.68
N VAL A 206 1.47 14.90 -7.83
CA VAL A 206 2.13 15.50 -8.99
C VAL A 206 1.25 15.38 -10.23
N GLU A 207 1.03 16.51 -10.91
CA GLU A 207 0.19 16.58 -12.11
C GLU A 207 0.87 15.90 -13.30
N GLU A 208 2.18 16.13 -13.50
CA GLU A 208 2.97 15.60 -14.60
C GLU A 208 4.19 14.80 -14.10
N ARG A 209 4.56 13.74 -14.82
CA ARG A 209 5.72 12.90 -14.49
C ARG A 209 7.05 13.67 -14.45
N GLY A 210 7.22 14.72 -15.24
CA GLY A 210 8.44 15.54 -15.23
C GLY A 210 8.65 16.28 -13.91
N ASP A 211 7.56 16.69 -13.26
CA ASP A 211 7.61 17.33 -11.94
C ASP A 211 7.98 16.32 -10.85
N ALA A 212 7.60 15.05 -11.03
CA ALA A 212 7.94 13.97 -10.12
C ALA A 212 9.46 13.77 -10.00
N GLU A 213 10.19 13.75 -11.13
CA GLU A 213 11.65 13.56 -11.15
C GLU A 213 12.35 14.71 -10.41
N THR A 214 11.93 15.95 -10.68
CA THR A 214 12.45 17.14 -9.99
C THR A 214 12.22 17.08 -8.48
N LEU A 215 11.06 16.59 -8.07
CA LEU A 215 10.70 16.50 -6.66
C LEU A 215 11.44 15.37 -5.93
N VAL A 216 11.62 14.22 -6.59
CA VAL A 216 12.46 13.12 -6.08
C VAL A 216 13.90 13.59 -5.88
N ASP A 217 14.48 14.30 -6.86
CA ASP A 217 15.84 14.86 -6.76
C ASP A 217 15.95 15.91 -5.64
N SER A 218 14.90 16.71 -5.43
CA SER A 218 14.84 17.69 -4.34
C SER A 218 14.88 17.03 -2.97
N PHE A 219 14.04 16.02 -2.73
CA PHE A 219 14.07 15.24 -1.48
C PHE A 219 15.42 14.52 -1.30
N GLY A 220 15.96 13.90 -2.35
CA GLY A 220 17.27 13.25 -2.32
C GLY A 220 18.41 14.22 -1.99
N THR A 221 18.38 15.44 -2.52
CA THR A 221 19.36 16.50 -2.20
C THR A 221 19.28 16.93 -0.73
N ALA A 222 18.08 16.91 -0.14
CA ALA A 222 17.86 17.16 1.29
C ALA A 222 18.22 15.96 2.19
N GLY A 223 18.60 14.82 1.61
CA GLY A 223 19.03 13.61 2.34
C GLY A 223 17.92 12.59 2.60
N TYR A 224 16.76 12.74 1.97
CA TYR A 224 15.60 11.88 2.16
C TYR A 224 15.48 10.82 1.05
N ILE A 225 14.92 9.66 1.38
CA ILE A 225 14.61 8.62 0.39
C ILE A 225 13.27 8.97 -0.24
N ALA A 226 13.22 9.13 -1.57
CA ALA A 226 11.99 9.45 -2.28
C ALA A 226 11.77 8.51 -3.47
N ALA A 227 10.50 8.19 -3.72
CA ALA A 227 10.09 7.33 -4.81
C ALA A 227 8.77 7.82 -5.43
N TYR A 228 8.63 7.60 -6.74
CA TYR A 228 7.44 7.94 -7.51
C TYR A 228 6.50 6.74 -7.63
N PHE A 229 5.21 7.01 -7.42
CA PHE A 229 4.10 6.07 -7.51
C PHE A 229 3.08 6.61 -8.50
N GLN A 230 2.72 5.82 -9.51
CA GLN A 230 1.74 6.25 -10.52
C GLN A 230 0.32 6.25 -9.93
N CYS A 231 -0.56 7.18 -10.31
CA CYS A 231 -1.95 7.17 -9.84
C CYS A 231 -2.91 6.61 -10.91
N ASN A 232 -3.88 5.77 -10.51
CA ASN A 232 -4.87 5.20 -11.43
C ASN A 232 -6.10 6.11 -11.67
N CYS A 233 -6.26 7.22 -10.94
CA CYS A 233 -7.46 8.06 -11.01
C CYS A 233 -7.66 8.76 -12.36
N ARG A 234 -6.62 8.80 -13.21
CA ARG A 234 -6.55 9.58 -14.48
C ARG A 234 -6.78 11.09 -14.29
N CYS A 235 -6.66 11.57 -13.07
CA CYS A 235 -6.86 12.97 -12.69
C CYS A 235 -5.52 13.72 -12.55
N HIS A 236 -4.45 12.98 -12.26
CA HIS A 236 -3.05 13.41 -12.20
C HIS A 236 -2.13 12.22 -12.50
N ASP A 237 -0.86 12.47 -12.82
CA ASP A 237 0.08 11.41 -13.20
C ASP A 237 0.51 10.52 -12.02
N GLY A 238 0.70 11.08 -10.83
CA GLY A 238 1.06 10.25 -9.68
C GLY A 238 1.38 10.99 -8.39
N HIS A 239 2.18 10.35 -7.56
CA HIS A 239 2.58 10.81 -6.25
C HIS A 239 4.08 10.61 -6.05
N VAL A 240 4.73 11.55 -5.39
CA VAL A 240 6.05 11.37 -4.82
C VAL A 240 5.89 11.16 -3.33
N LEU A 241 6.35 10.01 -2.86
CA LEU A 241 6.46 9.74 -1.44
C LEU A 241 7.91 9.90 -1.02
N ALA A 242 8.14 10.53 0.13
CA ALA A 242 9.47 10.72 0.69
C ALA A 242 9.50 10.34 2.18
N ARG A 243 10.61 9.75 2.62
CA ARG A 243 10.83 9.24 3.97
C ARG A 243 12.18 9.73 4.52
N ARG A 244 12.22 9.99 5.82
CA ARG A 244 13.46 10.29 6.54
C ARG A 244 14.42 9.12 6.65
#